data_AF-J3IAL6-F1
#
_entry.id   AF-J3IAL6-F1
#
_cell.length_a   1.000
_cell.length_b   1.000
_cell.length_c   1.000
_cell.angle_alpha   90.00
_cell.angle_beta   90.00
_cell.angle_gamma   90.00
#
_symmetry.space_group_name_H-M   'P 1'
#
loop_
_entity.id
_entity.type
_entity.pdbx_description
1 polymer ?
#
loop_
_entity_poly.entity_id
_entity_poly.type
_entity_poly.pdbx_seq_one_letter_code
_entity_poly.pdbx_strand_id
1 'polypeptide(L)'
;MTSSPRETDLCHYYYYYDPLDRVISHALADTPGRQRFYCKSRLTTEIQGAMRYSIVQQDDQLLAQQRREGDAPETTLLATDQQRSVLQTVKANHRKRSMNPTHIQSHHL
;
A
#
# COMPACT_ATOMS: atom_id res chain seq x y z
N MET A 1 22.10 29.66 -35.01
CA MET A 1 21.93 28.44 -34.20
C MET A 1 21.65 28.87 -32.77
N THR A 2 20.38 29.06 -32.43
CA THR A 2 19.93 29.46 -31.09
C THR A 2 19.73 28.19 -30.26
N SER A 3 20.60 27.96 -29.29
CA SER A 3 20.48 26.87 -28.33
C SER A 3 19.25 27.11 -27.44
N SER A 4 18.24 26.25 -27.57
CA SER A 4 17.08 26.18 -26.68
C SER A 4 17.57 25.95 -25.23
N PRO A 5 17.00 26.63 -24.21
CA PRO A 5 17.39 26.39 -22.83
C PRO A 5 16.99 24.96 -22.44
N ARG A 6 17.86 24.29 -21.67
CA ARG A 6 17.61 22.94 -21.15
C ARG A 6 16.34 22.97 -20.30
N GLU A 7 15.24 22.47 -20.84
CA GLU A 7 14.02 22.17 -20.10
C GLU A 7 14.38 21.21 -18.97
N THR A 8 14.38 21.73 -17.75
CA THR A 8 14.45 20.90 -16.56
C THR A 8 13.07 20.30 -16.42
N ASP A 9 12.96 19.01 -16.75
CA ASP A 9 11.71 18.28 -16.61
C ASP A 9 11.36 18.19 -15.11
N LEU A 10 10.45 19.07 -14.68
CA LEU A 10 10.00 19.15 -13.29
C LEU A 10 9.03 17.98 -13.07
N CYS A 11 9.46 16.98 -12.29
CA CYS A 11 8.58 15.91 -11.84
C CYS A 11 7.42 16.49 -11.01
N HIS A 12 6.23 16.60 -11.61
CA HIS A 12 5.02 17.02 -10.91
C HIS A 12 4.41 15.84 -10.16
N TYR A 13 4.20 16.04 -8.86
CA TYR A 13 3.60 15.05 -7.98
C TYR A 13 2.34 15.62 -7.33
N TYR A 14 1.22 14.94 -7.49
CA TYR A 14 -0.09 15.35 -6.99
C TYR A 14 -0.44 14.55 -5.74
N TYR A 15 -0.95 15.23 -4.72
CA TYR A 15 -1.51 14.63 -3.50
C TYR A 15 -2.94 15.09 -3.32
N TYR A 16 -3.82 14.15 -2.95
CA TYR A 16 -5.21 14.42 -2.64
C TYR A 16 -5.50 14.00 -1.21
N TYR A 17 -6.22 14.86 -0.51
CA TYR A 17 -6.56 14.70 0.90
C TYR A 17 -8.08 14.61 1.08
N ASP A 18 -8.51 13.90 2.11
CA ASP A 18 -9.90 13.94 2.57
C ASP A 18 -10.10 15.00 3.68
N PRO A 19 -11.35 15.26 4.14
CA PRO A 19 -11.61 16.25 5.19
C PRO A 19 -10.98 15.95 6.56
N LEU A 20 -10.43 14.74 6.76
CA LEU A 20 -9.69 14.38 7.97
C LEU A 20 -8.17 14.55 7.78
N ASP A 21 -7.76 15.25 6.72
CA ASP A 21 -6.37 15.52 6.38
C ASP A 21 -5.55 14.26 6.08
N ARG A 22 -6.19 13.22 5.51
CA ARG A 22 -5.52 11.97 5.14
C ARG A 22 -5.30 11.91 3.64
N VAL A 23 -4.10 11.48 3.23
CA VAL A 23 -3.78 11.26 1.81
C VAL A 23 -4.60 10.09 1.26
N ILE A 24 -5.59 10.41 0.43
CA ILE A 24 -6.45 9.42 -0.24
C ILE A 24 -5.98 9.09 -1.66
N SER A 25 -5.16 9.94 -2.26
CA SER A 25 -4.55 9.64 -3.55
C SER A 25 -3.22 10.35 -3.72
N HIS A 26 -2.32 9.71 -4.46
CA HIS A 26 -1.16 10.39 -5.02
C HIS A 26 -0.76 9.83 -6.38
N ALA A 27 -0.21 10.70 -7.23
CA ALA A 27 0.25 10.32 -8.56
C ALA A 27 1.46 11.18 -8.97
N LEU A 28 2.45 10.53 -9.58
CA LEU A 28 3.41 11.23 -10.43
C LEU A 28 2.75 11.44 -11.79
N ALA A 29 3.02 12.56 -12.46
CA ALA A 29 2.63 12.76 -13.85
C ALA A 29 2.93 11.51 -14.69
N ASP A 30 1.97 11.10 -15.53
CA ASP A 30 2.04 9.92 -16.41
C ASP A 30 2.16 8.54 -15.72
N THR A 31 1.90 8.44 -14.42
CA THR A 31 1.83 7.16 -13.70
C THR A 31 0.41 6.82 -13.21
N PRO A 32 0.03 5.53 -13.11
CA PRO A 32 -1.22 5.14 -12.48
C PRO A 32 -1.29 5.65 -11.05
N GLY A 33 -2.28 6.50 -10.77
CA GLY A 33 -2.53 7.03 -9.44
C GLY A 33 -2.77 5.92 -8.42
N ARG A 34 -2.28 6.15 -7.20
CA ARG A 34 -2.45 5.26 -6.05
C ARG A 34 -3.57 5.80 -5.19
N GLN A 35 -4.64 5.03 -5.01
CA GLN A 35 -5.80 5.38 -4.18
C GLN A 35 -5.76 4.63 -2.86
N ARG A 36 -6.14 5.31 -1.77
CA ARG A 36 -6.14 4.81 -0.41
C ARG A 36 -7.51 4.96 0.25
N PHE A 37 -7.94 3.90 0.91
CA PHE A 37 -9.21 3.85 1.61
C PHE A 37 -8.98 3.49 3.08
N TYR A 38 -9.56 4.30 3.96
CA TYR A 38 -9.34 4.21 5.39
C TYR A 38 -10.60 3.73 6.11
N CYS A 39 -10.45 2.82 7.06
CA CYS A 39 -11.45 2.50 8.06
C CYS A 39 -11.02 3.12 9.39
N LYS A 40 -11.81 4.07 9.91
CA LYS A 40 -11.38 4.96 11.02
C LYS A 40 -10.04 5.62 10.65
N SER A 41 -9.02 5.57 11.50
CA SER A 41 -7.69 6.13 11.23
C SER A 41 -6.74 5.20 10.47
N ARG A 42 -7.20 4.02 10.01
CA ARG A 42 -6.33 2.94 9.52
C ARG A 42 -6.49 2.70 8.03
N LEU A 43 -5.39 2.49 7.31
CA LEU A 43 -5.43 2.14 5.90
C LEU A 43 -5.93 0.69 5.74
N THR A 44 -7.01 0.49 4.98
CA THR A 44 -7.63 -0.83 4.81
C THR A 44 -7.48 -1.35 3.39
N THR A 45 -7.55 -0.47 2.40
CA THR A 45 -7.45 -0.85 0.99
C THR A 45 -6.61 0.15 0.24
N GLU A 46 -5.82 -0.36 -0.68
CA GLU A 46 -5.02 0.43 -1.59
C GLU A 46 -5.11 -0.12 -3.00
N ILE A 47 -5.26 0.78 -3.98
CA ILE A 47 -5.41 0.43 -5.39
C ILE A 47 -4.39 1.23 -6.20
N GLN A 48 -3.65 0.55 -7.08
CA GLN A 48 -2.73 1.18 -8.03
C GLN A 48 -2.87 0.49 -9.39
N GLY A 49 -3.51 1.18 -10.35
CA GLY A 49 -3.88 0.55 -11.62
C GLY A 49 -4.76 -0.69 -11.40
N ALA A 50 -4.36 -1.84 -11.94
CA ALA A 50 -5.06 -3.11 -11.76
C ALA A 50 -4.75 -3.82 -10.42
N MET A 51 -3.73 -3.34 -9.69
CA MET A 51 -3.30 -3.94 -8.43
C MET A 51 -4.17 -3.45 -7.28
N ARG A 52 -4.65 -4.37 -6.44
CA ARG A 52 -5.33 -4.04 -5.19
C ARG A 52 -4.70 -4.78 -4.01
N TYR A 53 -4.39 -4.05 -2.96
CA TYR A 53 -4.04 -4.57 -1.65
C TYR A 53 -5.18 -4.30 -0.68
N SER A 54 -5.51 -5.26 0.18
CA SER A 54 -6.53 -5.10 1.21
C SER A 54 -6.12 -5.84 2.48
N ILE A 55 -6.56 -5.32 3.62
CA ILE A 55 -6.18 -5.80 4.94
C ILE A 55 -7.41 -6.37 5.61
N VAL A 56 -7.30 -7.61 6.05
CA VAL A 56 -8.33 -8.30 6.82
C VAL A 56 -7.95 -8.19 8.28
N GLN A 57 -8.83 -7.58 9.07
CA GLN A 57 -8.63 -7.36 10.48
C GLN A 57 -9.94 -7.52 11.25
N GLN A 58 -9.83 -7.93 12.50
CA GLN A 58 -10.92 -7.90 13.47
C GLN A 58 -10.49 -6.95 14.59
N ASP A 59 -11.22 -5.84 14.75
CA ASP A 59 -10.81 -4.73 15.61
C ASP A 59 -9.37 -4.27 15.32
N ASP A 60 -8.47 -4.39 16.29
CA ASP A 60 -7.06 -4.06 16.14
C ASP A 60 -6.18 -5.28 15.77
N GLN A 61 -6.75 -6.48 15.66
CA GLN A 61 -5.99 -7.66 15.28
C GLN A 61 -5.88 -7.79 13.75
N LEU A 62 -4.65 -7.68 13.23
CA LEU A 62 -4.35 -7.94 11.82
C LEU A 62 -4.34 -9.45 11.55
N LEU A 63 -5.16 -9.90 10.61
CA LEU A 63 -5.33 -11.32 10.31
C LEU A 63 -4.67 -11.71 8.99
N ALA A 64 -4.85 -10.88 7.95
CA ALA A 64 -4.31 -11.18 6.63
C ALA A 64 -4.13 -9.93 5.77
N GLN A 65 -3.27 -10.06 4.75
CA GLN A 65 -3.25 -9.18 3.59
C GLN A 65 -3.70 -9.96 2.36
N GLN A 66 -4.60 -9.36 1.59
CA GLN A 66 -5.01 -9.85 0.28
C GLN A 66 -4.41 -8.97 -0.82
N ARG A 67 -3.79 -9.61 -1.81
CA ARG A 67 -3.34 -8.98 -3.05
C ARG A 67 -4.21 -9.53 -4.19
N ARG A 68 -4.74 -8.65 -5.02
CA ARG A 68 -5.49 -9.02 -6.23
C ARG A 68 -4.86 -8.34 -7.44
N GLU A 69 -4.55 -9.14 -8.44
CA GLU A 69 -4.13 -8.74 -9.77
C GLU A 69 -4.79 -9.74 -10.73
N GLY A 70 -5.89 -9.34 -11.37
CA GLY A 70 -6.76 -10.27 -12.10
C GLY A 70 -7.76 -11.03 -11.21
N ASP A 71 -8.08 -12.27 -11.57
CA ASP A 71 -9.26 -12.99 -11.05
C ASP A 71 -9.08 -13.62 -9.66
N ALA A 72 -7.88 -14.14 -9.36
CA ALA A 72 -7.64 -14.89 -8.12
C ALA A 72 -6.91 -14.03 -7.06
N PRO A 73 -7.47 -13.86 -5.85
CA PRO A 73 -6.77 -13.20 -4.75
C PRO A 73 -5.66 -14.08 -4.17
N GLU A 74 -4.46 -13.51 -4.03
CA GLU A 74 -3.43 -14.05 -3.15
C GLU A 74 -3.69 -13.60 -1.72
N THR A 75 -3.82 -14.54 -0.78
CA THR A 75 -3.98 -14.24 0.64
C THR A 75 -2.73 -14.62 1.42
N THR A 76 -2.25 -13.69 2.24
CA THR A 76 -1.13 -13.87 3.16
C THR A 76 -1.64 -13.70 4.58
N LEU A 77 -1.62 -14.76 5.38
CA LEU A 77 -1.94 -14.69 6.81
C LEU A 77 -0.80 -14.01 7.55
N LEU A 78 -1.15 -13.18 8.53
CA LEU A 78 -0.23 -12.39 9.33
C LEU A 78 -0.30 -12.88 10.78
N ALA A 79 0.85 -13.14 11.38
CA ALA A 79 0.98 -13.23 12.83
C ALA A 79 1.59 -11.93 13.31
N THR A 80 0.87 -11.20 14.16
CA THR A 80 1.30 -9.88 14.65
C THR A 80 1.44 -9.85 16.17
N ASP A 81 2.27 -8.94 16.67
CA ASP A 81 2.27 -8.59 18.10
C ASP A 81 1.13 -7.61 18.45
N GLN A 82 1.05 -7.20 19.71
CA GLN A 82 0.07 -6.22 20.21
C GLN A 82 0.23 -4.81 19.62
N GLN A 83 1.44 -4.49 19.14
CA GLN A 83 1.73 -3.24 18.42
C GLN A 83 1.40 -3.36 16.93
N ARG A 84 0.84 -4.51 16.51
CA ARG A 84 0.47 -4.85 15.14
C ARG A 84 1.67 -4.94 14.21
N SER A 85 2.86 -5.17 14.78
CA SER A 85 4.05 -5.51 14.01
C SER A 85 3.90 -6.92 13.47
N VAL A 86 4.13 -7.10 12.18
CA VAL A 86 4.10 -8.44 11.56
C VAL A 86 5.33 -9.22 11.98
N LEU A 87 5.13 -10.26 12.78
CA LEU A 87 6.18 -11.17 13.22
C LEU A 87 6.42 -12.29 12.21
N GLN A 88 5.36 -12.84 11.63
CA GLN A 88 5.44 -13.93 10.66
C GLN A 88 4.35 -13.80 9.59
N THR A 89 4.60 -14.40 8.43
CA THR A 89 3.63 -14.47 7.35
C THR A 89 3.51 -15.89 6.80
N VAL A 90 2.30 -16.28 6.41
CA VAL A 90 2.02 -17.59 5.81
C VAL A 90 1.20 -17.37 4.55
N LYS A 91 1.71 -17.86 3.41
CA LYS A 91 0.98 -17.87 2.13
C LYS A 91 0.52 -19.30 1.84
N ALA A 92 -0.65 -19.46 1.24
CA ALA A 92 -1.01 -20.75 0.66
C ALA A 92 0.03 -21.10 -0.43
N ASN A 93 0.66 -22.28 -0.30
CA ASN A 93 1.66 -22.87 -1.21
C ASN A 93 3.14 -22.43 -1.12
N HIS A 94 3.54 -21.52 -0.24
CA HIS A 94 4.97 -21.22 0.00
C HIS A 94 5.31 -21.13 1.50
N ARG A 95 6.38 -21.84 1.90
CA ARG A 95 6.85 -21.99 3.30
C ARG A 95 7.13 -20.63 3.95
N LYS A 96 6.85 -20.60 5.27
CA LYS A 96 7.16 -19.55 6.24
C LYS A 96 8.38 -18.71 5.82
N ARG A 97 8.18 -17.42 5.59
CA ARG A 97 9.28 -16.46 5.48
C ARG A 97 9.41 -15.75 6.82
N SER A 98 10.46 -16.11 7.58
CA SER A 98 10.91 -15.26 8.68
C SER A 98 11.52 -14.03 8.05
N MET A 99 10.88 -12.88 8.23
CA MET A 99 11.38 -11.63 7.68
C MET A 99 11.97 -10.86 8.86
N ASN A 100 13.26 -10.53 8.78
CA ASN A 100 13.82 -9.45 9.61
C ASN A 100 13.00 -8.18 9.36
N PRO A 101 12.90 -7.25 10.33
CA PRO A 101 12.08 -6.04 10.22
C PRO A 101 12.65 -5.11 9.14
N THR A 102 12.37 -5.43 7.88
CA THR A 102 12.69 -4.61 6.73
C THR A 102 11.37 -4.26 6.09
N HIS A 103 10.90 -3.08 6.49
CA HIS A 103 9.98 -2.22 5.76
C HIS A 103 8.96 -2.97 4.89
N ILE A 104 7.98 -3.62 5.54
CA ILE A 104 6.62 -3.52 5.01
C ILE A 104 6.43 -2.03 4.85
N GLN A 105 6.16 -1.54 3.64
CA GLN A 105 5.88 -0.13 3.39
C GLN A 105 5.02 0.37 4.54
N SER A 106 5.64 1.19 5.39
CA SER A 106 5.07 1.65 6.66
C SER A 106 3.98 2.66 6.33
N HIS A 107 2.87 2.17 5.80
CA HIS A 107 1.66 2.95 5.60
C HIS A 107 0.65 2.39 6.57
N HIS A 108 0.74 2.90 7.81
CA HIS A 108 -0.19 2.76 8.93
C HIS A 108 -1.33 1.77 8.68
N LEU A 109 -1.00 0.48 8.83
CA LEU A 109 -1.98 -0.56 9.06
C LEU A 109 -2.61 -0.36 10.43
#